data_AF-A0A397HGB2-F1
#
_entry.id   AF-A0A397HGB2-F1
#
_cell.length_a   1.000
_cell.length_b   1.000
_cell.length_c   1.000
_cell.angle_alpha   90.00
_cell.angle_beta   90.00
_cell.angle_gamma   90.00
#
_symmetry.space_group_name_H-M   'P 1'
#
loop_
_entity.id
_entity.type
_entity.pdbx_description
1 polymer ?
#
loop_
_entity_poly.entity_id
_entity_poly.type
_entity_poly.pdbx_seq_one_letter_code
_entity_poly.pdbx_strand_id
1 'polypeptide(L)'
;MLSGRKVSKEPWEGDLESKKENFVQEELYIHGKLLIADDRTIICGSANINDRDSNMIDSTMHGKPYKASQLAATLRRKIWRKHLGLLPPQNINASNDPGAQPPGDCQWDCTDDNIKGPENDFVTDPLSDELWDT
;
A
#
# COMPACT_ATOMS: atom_id res chain seq x y z
N MET A 1 11.46 -2.25 0.33
CA MET A 1 10.53 -3.22 0.93
C MET A 1 10.84 -3.29 2.40
N LEU A 2 9.81 -3.32 3.24
CA LEU A 2 9.95 -3.42 4.68
C LEU A 2 10.73 -4.69 5.01
N SER A 3 11.65 -4.60 5.98
CA SER A 3 12.56 -5.68 6.42
C SER A 3 13.47 -6.32 5.34
N GLY A 4 13.37 -5.89 4.08
CA GLY A 4 14.25 -6.31 3.00
C GLY A 4 15.59 -5.58 3.02
N ARG A 5 16.63 -6.25 2.54
CA ARG A 5 17.92 -5.61 2.23
C ARG A 5 17.74 -4.58 1.11
N LYS A 6 18.52 -3.50 1.15
CA LYS A 6 18.55 -2.53 0.04
C LYS A 6 19.14 -3.24 -1.18
N VAL A 7 18.52 -3.10 -2.35
CA VAL A 7 19.05 -3.62 -3.62
C VAL A 7 20.49 -3.15 -3.88
N SER A 8 20.82 -1.91 -3.48
CA SER A 8 22.18 -1.37 -3.57
C SER A 8 23.22 -2.09 -2.72
N LYS A 9 22.79 -2.84 -1.70
CA LYS A 9 23.64 -3.62 -0.79
C LYS A 9 23.64 -5.12 -1.12
N GLU A 10 22.87 -5.58 -2.11
CA GLU A 10 22.90 -6.98 -2.50
C GLU A 10 24.25 -7.33 -3.16
N PRO A 11 24.90 -8.42 -2.72
CA PRO A 11 26.16 -8.85 -3.31
C PRO A 11 25.93 -9.31 -4.75
N TRP A 12 26.87 -8.97 -5.63
CA TRP A 12 26.91 -9.48 -6.99
C TRP A 12 28.08 -10.45 -7.11
N GLU A 13 27.81 -11.66 -7.60
CA GLU A 13 28.86 -12.63 -7.90
C GLU A 13 29.43 -12.32 -9.29
N GLY A 14 30.52 -11.54 -9.34
CA GLY A 14 31.18 -11.17 -10.59
C GLY A 14 31.81 -9.77 -10.53
N ASP A 15 32.33 -9.30 -11.67
CA ASP A 15 32.80 -7.93 -11.82
C ASP A 15 31.64 -6.93 -12.03
N LEU A 16 31.98 -5.63 -12.00
CA LEU A 16 30.99 -4.56 -12.16
C LEU A 16 30.42 -4.46 -13.59
N GLU A 17 31.15 -4.91 -14.60
CA GLU A 17 30.66 -4.92 -15.99
C GLU A 17 29.60 -5.99 -16.17
N SER A 18 29.84 -7.20 -15.65
CA SER A 18 28.87 -8.28 -15.58
C SER A 18 27.61 -7.86 -14.80
N LYS A 19 27.77 -7.13 -13.68
CA LYS A 19 26.62 -6.58 -12.94
C LYS A 19 25.78 -5.64 -13.80
N LYS A 20 26.44 -4.78 -14.58
CA LYS A 20 25.78 -3.81 -15.44
C LYS A 20 25.04 -4.48 -16.61
N GLU A 21 25.64 -5.50 -17.22
CA GLU A 21 25.03 -6.27 -18.31
C GLU A 21 23.79 -7.05 -17.87
N ASN A 22 23.71 -7.44 -16.59
CA ASN A 22 22.61 -8.23 -16.04
C ASN A 22 21.64 -7.42 -15.16
N PHE A 23 21.82 -6.09 -15.08
CA PHE A 23 20.88 -5.25 -14.35
C PHE A 23 19.61 -5.05 -15.18
N VAL A 24 18.48 -5.52 -14.66
CA VAL A 24 17.17 -5.39 -15.29
C VAL A 24 16.35 -4.36 -14.51
N GLN A 25 15.73 -3.44 -15.23
CA GLN A 25 14.73 -2.52 -14.69
C GLN A 25 13.52 -2.56 -15.61
N GLU A 26 12.35 -2.82 -15.03
CA GLU A 26 11.08 -2.81 -15.74
C GLU A 26 10.17 -1.73 -15.16
N GLU A 27 9.28 -1.20 -16.00
CA GLU A 27 8.28 -0.26 -15.54
C GLU A 27 7.20 -0.96 -14.70
N LEU A 28 6.70 -0.26 -13.68
CA LEU A 28 5.46 -0.66 -13.02
C LEU A 28 4.28 -0.05 -13.79
N TYR A 29 3.62 -0.86 -14.62
CA TYR A 29 2.46 -0.41 -15.38
C TYR A 29 1.26 -0.10 -14.47
N ILE A 30 0.95 1.19 -14.28
CA ILE A 30 -0.18 1.65 -13.46
C ILE A 30 -1.47 1.53 -14.25
N HIS A 31 -2.15 0.39 -14.12
CA HIS A 31 -3.45 0.16 -14.78
C HIS A 31 -4.66 0.63 -13.97
N GLY A 32 -4.47 1.11 -12.74
CA GLY A 32 -5.54 1.56 -11.86
C GLY A 32 -6.20 2.87 -12.33
N LYS A 33 -7.54 2.95 -12.24
CA LYS A 33 -8.31 4.19 -12.39
C LYS A 33 -9.00 4.46 -11.06
N LEU A 34 -8.33 5.22 -10.22
CA LEU A 34 -8.68 5.41 -8.81
C LEU A 34 -8.54 6.88 -8.43
N LEU A 35 -9.56 7.41 -7.77
CA LEU A 35 -9.51 8.68 -7.06
C LEU A 35 -9.94 8.45 -5.61
N ILE A 36 -9.18 9.00 -4.67
CA ILE A 36 -9.53 9.04 -3.25
C ILE A 36 -9.48 10.51 -2.82
N ALA A 37 -10.56 11.00 -2.21
CA ALA A 37 -10.66 12.35 -1.70
C ALA A 37 -10.96 12.34 -0.19
N ASP A 38 -10.16 13.12 0.54
CA ASP A 38 -10.28 13.39 1.99
C ASP A 38 -10.42 12.15 2.88
N ASP A 39 -9.90 10.99 2.46
CA ASP A 39 -10.16 9.67 3.07
C ASP A 39 -11.65 9.43 3.37
N ARG A 40 -12.55 9.96 2.52
CA ARG A 40 -14.00 9.83 2.68
C ARG A 40 -14.71 9.35 1.43
N THR A 41 -14.16 9.70 0.28
CA THR A 41 -14.78 9.37 -1.01
C THR A 41 -13.79 8.60 -1.84
N ILE A 42 -14.23 7.47 -2.40
CA ILE A 42 -13.48 6.69 -3.37
C ILE A 42 -14.28 6.64 -4.65
N ILE A 43 -13.58 6.84 -5.76
CA ILE A 43 -14.07 6.55 -7.09
C ILE A 43 -13.15 5.46 -7.66
N CYS A 44 -13.68 4.24 -7.76
CA CYS A 44 -13.05 3.09 -8.39
C CYS A 44 -13.85 2.74 -9.64
N GLY A 45 -13.17 2.50 -10.77
CA GLY A 45 -13.87 1.98 -11.94
C GLY A 45 -12.98 1.40 -13.02
N SER A 46 -13.60 0.64 -13.91
CA SER A 46 -13.30 0.68 -15.36
C SER A 46 -14.20 1.73 -16.03
N ALA A 47 -15.43 1.88 -15.53
CA ALA A 47 -16.19 3.10 -15.22
C ALA A 47 -17.19 2.76 -14.05
N ASN A 48 -17.39 3.68 -13.09
CA ASN A 48 -17.81 3.57 -11.66
C ASN A 48 -18.86 2.58 -11.10
N ILE A 49 -18.79 2.32 -9.76
CA ILE A 49 -19.84 2.65 -8.76
C ILE A 49 -19.23 3.04 -7.38
N ASN A 50 -19.81 4.07 -6.77
CA ASN A 50 -19.47 4.69 -5.48
C ASN A 50 -20.08 3.89 -4.31
N ASP A 51 -19.28 3.11 -3.59
CA ASP A 51 -19.66 2.69 -2.24
C ASP A 51 -19.40 3.85 -1.29
N ARG A 52 -20.48 4.50 -0.88
CA ARG A 52 -20.46 5.44 0.23
C ARG A 52 -20.41 4.60 1.50
N ASP A 53 -19.20 4.20 1.90
CA ASP A 53 -18.98 3.51 3.15
C ASP A 53 -19.46 4.40 4.31
N SER A 54 -20.46 3.93 5.04
CA SER A 54 -21.02 4.63 6.19
C SER A 54 -20.17 4.45 7.44
N ASN A 55 -19.20 3.52 7.44
CA ASN A 55 -18.36 3.30 8.60
C ASN A 55 -17.26 4.34 8.67
N MET A 56 -17.26 5.10 9.77
CA MET A 56 -16.31 6.17 10.01
C MET A 56 -15.36 5.77 11.14
N ILE A 57 -14.06 5.91 10.90
CA ILE A 57 -13.00 5.67 11.88
C ILE A 57 -12.36 6.98 12.33
N ASP A 58 -11.74 6.94 13.51
CA ASP A 58 -10.87 8.02 13.98
C ASP A 58 -9.55 8.01 13.20
N SER A 59 -9.11 9.21 12.81
CA SER A 59 -7.90 9.47 12.04
C SER A 59 -7.38 10.88 12.36
N THR A 60 -6.35 11.30 11.64
CA THR A 60 -5.69 12.60 11.78
C THR A 60 -5.50 13.19 10.40
N MET A 61 -5.71 14.50 10.28
CA MET A 61 -5.52 15.25 9.03
C MET A 61 -4.86 16.58 9.38
N HIS A 62 -3.62 16.78 8.94
CA HIS A 62 -2.79 17.95 9.29
C HIS A 62 -2.71 18.17 10.81
N GLY A 63 -2.38 17.10 11.55
CA GLY A 63 -2.24 17.09 13.00
C GLY A 63 -3.55 17.24 13.79
N LYS A 64 -4.71 17.34 13.13
CA LYS A 64 -6.00 17.52 13.78
C LYS A 64 -6.84 16.24 13.76
N PRO A 65 -7.61 15.94 14.82
CA PRO A 65 -8.55 14.83 14.81
C PRO A 65 -9.52 14.92 13.62
N TYR A 66 -9.66 13.81 12.90
CA TYR A 66 -10.45 13.76 11.67
C TYR A 66 -11.22 12.44 11.57
N LYS A 67 -12.50 12.51 11.21
CA LYS A 67 -13.31 11.33 10.90
C LYS A 67 -13.15 10.97 9.43
N ALA A 68 -12.62 9.78 9.16
CA ALA A 68 -12.41 9.23 7.83
C ALA A 68 -13.31 8.01 7.57
N SER A 69 -13.64 7.72 6.31
CA SER A 69 -14.27 6.44 5.94
C SER A 69 -13.27 5.31 6.17
N GLN A 70 -13.73 4.19 6.76
CA GLN A 70 -12.88 3.02 6.98
C GLN A 70 -12.30 2.52 5.66
N LEU A 71 -13.12 2.35 4.63
CA LEU A 71 -12.72 1.87 3.32
C LEU A 71 -11.70 2.81 2.65
N ALA A 72 -12.00 4.11 2.61
CA ALA A 72 -11.16 5.10 1.94
C ALA A 72 -9.79 5.24 2.60
N ALA A 73 -9.77 5.40 3.93
CA ALA A 73 -8.53 5.48 4.68
C ALA A 73 -7.71 4.20 4.56
N THR A 74 -8.32 3.02 4.70
CA THR A 74 -7.61 1.74 4.63
C THR A 74 -7.01 1.51 3.25
N LEU A 75 -7.77 1.79 2.17
CA LEU A 75 -7.28 1.65 0.80
C LEU A 75 -6.10 2.59 0.54
N ARG A 76 -6.23 3.87 0.89
CA ARG A 76 -5.20 4.89 0.69
C ARG A 76 -3.92 4.55 1.45
N ARG A 77 -4.03 4.16 2.73
CA ARG A 77 -2.88 3.72 3.56
C ARG A 77 -2.19 2.48 2.98
N LYS A 78 -2.96 1.49 2.50
CA LYS A 78 -2.41 0.27 1.88
C LYS A 78 -1.66 0.57 0.59
N ILE A 79 -2.21 1.42 -0.28
CA ILE A 79 -1.56 1.86 -1.53
C ILE A 79 -0.27 2.61 -1.21
N TRP A 80 -0.31 3.56 -0.29
CA TRP A 80 0.88 4.33 0.09
C TRP A 80 1.97 3.46 0.67
N ARG A 81 1.65 2.57 1.61
CA ARG A 81 2.65 1.64 2.14
C ARG A 81 3.25 0.74 1.09
N LYS A 82 2.47 0.32 0.08
CA LYS A 82 3.02 -0.43 -1.06
C LYS A 82 4.03 0.40 -1.85
N HIS A 83 3.66 1.62 -2.25
CA HIS A 83 4.53 2.48 -3.09
C HIS A 83 5.73 3.06 -2.35
N LEU A 84 5.61 3.32 -1.05
CA LEU A 84 6.71 3.73 -0.17
C LEU A 84 7.58 2.55 0.29
N GLY A 85 7.21 1.31 -0.08
CA GLY A 85 7.96 0.11 0.28
C GLY A 85 7.90 -0.23 1.78
N LEU A 86 6.83 0.19 2.46
CA LEU A 86 6.50 -0.06 3.87
C LEU A 86 5.65 -1.33 4.09
N LEU A 87 5.50 -2.16 3.05
CA LEU A 87 4.96 -3.50 3.15
C LEU A 87 6.09 -4.54 3.01
N PRO A 88 5.95 -5.71 3.65
CA PRO A 88 6.85 -6.82 3.42
C PRO A 88 6.78 -7.29 1.96
N PRO A 89 7.85 -7.93 1.45
CA PRO A 89 7.83 -8.50 0.11
C PRO A 89 6.78 -9.62 0.03
N GLN A 90 6.11 -9.71 -1.12
CA GLN A 90 5.17 -10.79 -1.42
C GLN A 90 5.93 -12.05 -1.84
N ASN A 91 5.40 -13.21 -1.47
CA ASN A 91 5.94 -14.50 -1.93
C ASN A 91 5.63 -14.69 -3.42
N ILE A 92 6.52 -15.36 -4.14
CA ILE A 92 6.29 -15.74 -5.55
C ILE A 92 5.07 -16.65 -5.67
N ASN A 93 4.88 -17.56 -4.71
CA ASN A 93 3.71 -18.42 -4.64
C ASN A 93 2.62 -17.76 -3.79
N ALA A 94 1.60 -17.24 -4.48
CA ALA A 94 0.43 -16.63 -3.86
C ALA A 94 -0.71 -17.61 -3.58
N SER A 95 -0.55 -18.93 -3.82
CA SER A 95 -1.65 -19.91 -3.68
C SER A 95 -2.27 -20.00 -2.29
N ASN A 96 -1.57 -19.52 -1.26
CA ASN A 96 -2.07 -19.44 0.12
C ASN A 96 -2.41 -18.00 0.54
N ASP A 97 -2.25 -17.02 -0.35
CA ASP A 97 -2.62 -15.63 -0.09
C ASP A 97 -4.15 -15.54 -0.07
N PRO A 98 -4.76 -14.95 0.97
CA PRO A 98 -6.21 -14.75 1.03
C PRO A 98 -6.78 -14.00 -0.18
N GLY A 99 -6.01 -13.06 -0.75
CA GLY A 99 -6.39 -12.30 -1.93
C GLY A 99 -6.28 -13.08 -3.25
N ALA A 100 -5.71 -14.28 -3.24
CA ALA A 100 -5.64 -15.18 -4.38
C ALA A 100 -6.68 -16.32 -4.31
N GLN A 101 -7.48 -16.39 -3.24
CA GLN A 101 -8.56 -17.37 -3.10
C GLN A 101 -9.84 -16.92 -3.83
N PRO A 102 -10.72 -17.85 -4.21
CA PRO A 102 -12.03 -17.51 -4.77
C PRO A 102 -12.84 -16.60 -3.82
N PRO A 103 -13.66 -15.68 -4.38
CA PRO A 103 -14.59 -14.89 -3.57
C PRO A 103 -15.51 -15.79 -2.74
N GLY A 104 -15.54 -15.59 -1.42
CA GLY A 104 -16.35 -16.37 -0.47
C GLY A 104 -15.55 -17.29 0.45
N ASP A 105 -14.40 -17.79 -0.01
CA ASP A 105 -13.43 -18.53 0.83
C ASP A 105 -12.44 -17.58 1.51
N CYS A 106 -12.24 -16.40 0.91
CA CYS A 106 -11.60 -15.29 1.58
C CYS A 106 -12.57 -14.72 2.62
N GLN A 107 -12.30 -14.98 3.89
CA GLN A 107 -12.68 -14.01 4.92
C GLN A 107 -11.89 -12.75 4.54
N TRP A 108 -12.52 -11.82 3.81
CA TRP A 108 -12.07 -10.42 3.77
C TRP A 108 -12.30 -9.89 5.17
N ASP A 109 -11.52 -10.41 6.11
CA ASP A 109 -11.51 -9.88 7.43
C ASP A 109 -10.77 -8.56 7.27
N CYS A 110 -11.50 -7.49 7.54
CA CYS A 110 -10.97 -6.14 7.69
C CYS A 110 -10.00 -6.03 8.88
N THR A 111 -9.49 -7.17 9.36
CA THR A 111 -8.42 -7.39 10.32
C THR A 111 -7.09 -7.74 9.65
N ASP A 112 -6.91 -7.52 8.33
CA ASP A 112 -5.60 -7.59 7.66
C ASP A 112 -4.53 -7.11 8.67
N ASP A 113 -3.64 -8.01 9.09
CA ASP A 113 -2.68 -7.75 10.17
C ASP A 113 -1.79 -6.54 9.84
N ASN A 114 -1.76 -6.16 8.55
CA ASN A 114 -1.12 -4.96 8.08
C ASN A 114 -1.87 -3.66 8.47
N ILE A 115 -3.13 -3.66 8.88
CA ILE A 115 -3.86 -2.43 9.26
C ILE A 115 -3.30 -1.81 10.55
N LYS A 116 -2.54 -2.55 11.35
CA LYS A 116 -1.92 -2.07 12.59
C LYS A 116 -0.40 -2.08 12.46
N GLY A 117 0.27 -1.14 13.12
CA GLY A 117 1.73 -1.08 13.20
C GLY A 117 2.31 0.27 12.80
N PRO A 118 3.60 0.50 13.09
CA PRO A 118 4.25 1.80 12.91
C PRO A 118 4.22 2.26 11.45
N GLU A 119 4.27 1.34 10.49
CA GLU A 119 4.18 1.68 9.07
C GLU A 119 2.81 2.18 8.65
N ASN A 120 1.74 1.71 9.30
CA ASN A 120 0.38 2.23 9.07
C ASN A 120 0.16 3.55 9.80
N ASP A 121 0.70 3.66 11.01
CA ASP A 121 0.62 4.89 11.80
C ASP A 121 1.37 6.03 11.10
N PHE A 122 2.55 5.75 10.53
CA PHE A 122 3.35 6.70 9.75
C PHE A 122 2.57 7.32 8.59
N VAL A 123 1.79 6.51 7.86
CA VAL A 123 0.98 7.01 6.75
C VAL A 123 -0.40 7.50 7.20
N THR A 124 -0.77 7.46 8.48
CA THR A 124 -2.16 7.71 8.88
C THR A 124 -2.63 9.12 8.51
N ASP A 125 -1.80 10.15 8.76
CA ASP A 125 -2.07 11.53 8.36
C ASP A 125 -1.40 11.83 7.01
N PRO A 126 -2.17 12.06 5.93
CA PRO A 126 -1.60 12.34 4.62
C PRO A 126 -1.02 13.75 4.49
N LEU A 127 -1.23 14.63 5.48
CA LEU A 127 -0.78 16.02 5.50
C LEU A 127 0.19 16.30 6.65
N SER A 128 0.78 15.28 7.26
CA SER A 128 1.80 15.47 8.29
C SER A 128 3.14 15.89 7.69
N ASP A 129 3.83 16.81 8.34
CA ASP A 129 5.18 17.24 7.91
C ASP A 129 6.16 16.05 7.94
N GLU A 130 6.05 15.17 8.96
CA GLU A 130 6.89 13.97 9.10
C GLU A 130 6.87 13.07 7.85
N LEU A 131 5.71 12.95 7.19
CA LEU A 131 5.58 12.13 5.98
C LEU A 131 6.25 12.77 4.76
N TRP A 132 6.24 14.10 4.67
CA TRP A 132 6.70 14.83 3.48
C TRP A 132 8.14 15.32 3.60
N ASP A 133 8.69 15.38 4.82
CA ASP A 133 10.07 15.80 5.11
C ASP A 133 11.09 14.63 5.13
N THR A 134 10.66 13.40 4.80
CA THR A 134 11.54 12.21 4.70
C THR A 134 12.41 12.13 3.45
#